data_AF-A0A4Q9LXJ6-F1
#
_entry.id   AF-A0A4Q9LXJ6-F1
#
_cell.length_a   1.000
_cell.length_b   1.000
_cell.length_c   1.000
_cell.angle_alpha   90.00
_cell.angle_beta   90.00
_cell.angle_gamma   90.00
#
_symmetry.space_group_name_H-M   'P 1'
#
loop_
_entity.id
_entity.type
_entity.pdbx_description
1 polymer ?
#
loop_
_entity_poly.entity_id
_entity_poly.type
_entity_poly.pdbx_seq_one_letter_code
_entity_poly.pdbx_strand_id
1 'polypeptide(L)'
;MDDHKQFRQKISLHNTTQDIPVGKKQARIELRAMKDALPLNILPETQSKESVKIEADLKRVTAYCTAERINLKDLYKNINQNEIFNKATMYFGECLYASIRLPISPNEEQSFDIFYYDYGVVVCWGLQQNNETVVLNHLKKFEENKYEVGKVEVESFRYGIVRENPMVLNDIIYLNTEDFFNKMVISNAIAQSVKLDYFENLVDMTVDTVKDLPEEVENEGKVGKTRKDILKLVGKL
;
A
#
# COMPACT_ATOMS: atom_id res chain seq x y z
N MET A 1 30.50 -28.66 54.10
CA MET A 1 29.04 -28.73 53.90
C MET A 1 28.62 -27.32 53.55
N ASP A 2 28.82 -26.95 52.29
CA ASP A 2 27.79 -26.97 51.22
C ASP A 2 27.05 -25.62 51.26
N ASP A 3 26.88 -24.83 50.20
CA ASP A 3 26.99 -25.09 48.77
C ASP A 3 27.09 -23.73 48.05
N HIS A 4 28.03 -23.62 47.11
CA HIS A 4 28.00 -22.61 46.06
C HIS A 4 26.84 -22.94 45.10
N LYS A 5 25.74 -22.19 45.14
CA LYS A 5 24.69 -22.29 44.10
C LYS A 5 24.81 -21.16 43.08
N GLN A 6 25.64 -21.43 42.08
CA GLN A 6 25.70 -20.78 40.79
C GLN A 6 24.31 -20.85 40.11
N PHE A 7 23.60 -19.73 40.03
CA PHE A 7 22.36 -19.64 39.26
C PHE A 7 22.70 -19.63 37.76
N ARG A 8 22.74 -20.82 37.14
CA ARG A 8 22.85 -20.94 35.68
C ARG A 8 21.54 -20.50 35.05
N GLN A 9 21.58 -19.41 34.31
CA GLN A 9 20.50 -18.95 33.44
C GLN A 9 20.38 -19.95 32.26
N LYS A 10 19.33 -20.76 32.24
CA LYS A 10 18.97 -21.60 31.08
C LYS A 10 17.98 -20.83 30.22
N ILE A 11 18.43 -20.36 29.07
CA ILE A 11 17.56 -19.84 28.01
C ILE A 11 16.98 -21.07 27.29
N SER A 12 15.67 -21.25 27.32
CA SER A 12 14.98 -22.28 26.55
C SER A 12 14.47 -21.66 25.25
N LEU A 13 15.14 -21.97 24.14
CA LEU A 13 14.66 -21.67 22.80
C LEU A 13 13.63 -22.73 22.39
N HIS A 14 12.35 -22.38 22.48
CA HIS A 14 11.33 -23.06 21.69
C HIS A 14 10.65 -22.07 20.76
N ASN A 15 11.19 -22.04 19.54
CA ASN A 15 10.45 -21.68 18.34
C ASN A 15 9.23 -22.59 18.25
N THR A 16 8.05 -22.01 18.39
CA THR A 16 6.87 -22.53 17.71
C THR A 16 6.39 -21.41 16.81
N THR A 17 7.05 -21.30 15.67
CA THR A 17 6.54 -20.59 14.50
C THR A 17 5.25 -21.29 14.12
N GLN A 18 4.11 -20.73 14.54
CA GLN A 18 2.89 -20.93 13.77
C GLN A 18 3.02 -19.99 12.58
N ASP A 19 3.33 -20.57 11.42
CA ASP A 19 3.34 -19.92 10.11
C ASP A 19 1.93 -19.38 9.80
N ILE A 20 1.65 -18.18 10.29
CA ILE A 20 0.75 -17.26 9.63
C ILE A 20 1.65 -16.53 8.63
N PRO A 21 1.35 -16.49 7.32
CA PRO A 21 2.15 -15.73 6.38
C PRO A 21 1.94 -14.25 6.68
N VAL A 22 2.73 -13.74 7.63
CA VAL A 22 2.89 -12.31 7.90
C VAL A 22 3.41 -11.75 6.59
N GLY A 23 2.56 -10.98 5.91
CA GLY A 23 2.87 -10.43 4.59
C GLY A 23 4.24 -9.75 4.66
N LYS A 24 5.08 -9.95 3.64
CA LYS A 24 6.45 -9.40 3.58
C LYS A 24 6.54 -7.92 3.98
N LYS A 25 5.45 -7.14 3.80
CA LYS A 25 5.31 -5.75 4.24
C LYS A 25 5.36 -5.58 5.76
N GLN A 26 4.65 -6.40 6.53
CA GLN A 26 4.55 -6.25 7.99
C GLN A 26 5.88 -6.60 8.67
N ALA A 27 6.57 -7.64 8.17
CA ALA A 27 7.94 -7.96 8.56
C ALA A 27 8.94 -6.84 8.18
N ARG A 28 8.72 -6.13 7.07
CA ARG A 28 9.56 -4.99 6.66
C ARG A 28 9.33 -3.73 7.50
N ILE A 29 8.08 -3.45 7.89
CA ILE A 29 7.76 -2.33 8.79
C ILE A 29 8.40 -2.57 10.16
N GLU A 30 8.30 -3.79 10.70
CA GLU A 30 8.98 -4.16 11.94
C GLU A 30 10.50 -4.04 11.82
N LEU A 31 11.09 -4.47 10.70
CA LEU A 31 12.53 -4.40 10.48
C LEU A 31 13.04 -2.96 10.29
N ARG A 32 12.23 -2.07 9.70
CA ARG A 32 12.50 -0.62 9.63
C ARG A 32 12.40 0.03 11.01
N ALA A 33 11.33 -0.26 11.76
CA ALA A 33 11.16 0.21 13.13
C ALA A 33 12.30 -0.23 14.06
N MET A 34 12.79 -1.47 13.88
CA MET A 34 13.96 -1.97 14.60
C MET A 34 15.28 -1.32 14.17
N LYS A 35 15.43 -0.96 12.89
CA LYS A 35 16.66 -0.38 12.34
C LYS A 35 16.79 1.12 12.63
N ASP A 36 15.67 1.83 12.70
CA ASP A 36 15.60 3.28 13.03
C ASP A 36 15.50 3.55 14.54
N ALA A 37 15.38 2.49 15.37
CA ALA A 37 15.45 2.62 16.81
C ALA A 37 16.90 2.93 17.24
N LEU A 38 17.24 4.22 17.34
CA LEU A 38 18.10 4.65 18.44
C LEU A 38 17.49 4.10 19.75
N PRO A 39 18.28 3.73 20.77
CA PRO A 39 17.72 3.38 22.08
C PRO A 39 17.18 4.66 22.74
N LEU A 40 16.04 5.14 22.24
CA LEU A 40 15.17 6.02 22.97
C LEU A 40 14.69 5.19 24.15
N ASN A 41 14.98 5.67 25.36
CA ASN A 41 14.48 5.11 26.58
C ASN A 41 12.95 5.13 26.50
N ILE A 42 12.34 4.02 26.09
CA ILE A 42 10.90 3.86 26.02
C ILE A 42 10.44 3.92 27.47
N LEU A 43 9.87 5.05 27.87
CA LEU A 43 9.14 5.16 29.12
C LEU A 43 8.09 4.05 29.12
N PRO A 44 7.98 3.28 30.22
CA PRO A 44 7.06 2.15 30.24
C PRO A 44 5.67 2.62 29.86
N GLU A 45 5.06 1.92 28.89
CA GLU A 45 3.67 2.10 28.46
C GLU A 45 2.78 2.10 29.70
N THR A 46 2.48 3.30 30.18
CA THR A 46 1.54 3.48 31.27
C THR A 46 0.18 3.54 30.60
N GLN A 47 -0.44 2.36 30.51
CA GLN A 47 -1.89 2.09 30.56
C GLN A 47 -2.78 3.27 30.13
N SER A 48 -3.48 3.22 28.99
CA SER A 48 -4.70 2.42 28.90
C SER A 48 -5.14 2.19 27.46
N LYS A 49 -5.40 0.91 27.17
CA LYS A 49 -6.32 0.43 26.14
C LYS A 49 -7.68 1.16 26.25
N GLU A 50 -7.91 2.14 25.39
CA GLU A 50 -9.23 2.38 24.83
C GLU A 50 -9.09 2.15 23.33
N SER A 51 -9.24 0.89 22.92
CA SER A 51 -9.83 0.64 21.61
C SER A 51 -11.18 1.34 21.63
N VAL A 52 -11.24 2.58 21.16
CA VAL A 52 -12.50 3.26 20.94
C VAL A 52 -13.24 2.35 19.96
N LYS A 53 -14.15 1.52 20.49
CA LYS A 53 -15.10 0.76 19.68
C LYS A 53 -16.09 1.76 19.17
N ILE A 54 -15.66 2.53 18.16
CA ILE A 54 -16.58 3.27 17.35
C ILE A 54 -17.30 2.21 16.53
N GLU A 55 -18.52 1.85 16.97
CA GLU A 55 -19.44 1.00 16.20
C GLU A 55 -19.87 1.78 14.95
N ALA A 56 -18.95 1.90 14.00
CA ALA A 56 -19.22 2.35 12.66
C ALA A 56 -19.19 1.12 11.74
N ASP A 57 -20.13 1.07 10.80
CA ASP A 57 -20.07 0.10 9.70
C ASP A 57 -18.78 0.32 8.90
N LEU A 58 -17.81 -0.58 9.08
CA LEU A 58 -16.48 -0.46 8.48
C LEU A 58 -16.53 -0.99 7.05
N LYS A 59 -16.41 -0.07 6.10
CA LYS A 59 -16.33 -0.37 4.68
C LYS A 59 -14.87 -0.44 4.24
N ARG A 60 -14.59 -1.13 3.14
CA ARG A 60 -13.21 -1.31 2.63
C ARG A 60 -12.78 -0.12 1.79
N VAL A 61 -11.50 0.25 1.86
CA VAL A 61 -10.84 1.12 0.89
C VAL A 61 -9.60 0.39 0.41
N THR A 62 -9.45 0.22 -0.90
CA THR A 62 -8.30 -0.50 -1.44
C THR A 62 -7.62 0.34 -2.50
N ALA A 63 -6.30 0.46 -2.42
CA ALA A 63 -5.47 1.12 -3.41
C ALA A 63 -4.61 0.09 -4.14
N TYR A 64 -4.50 0.25 -5.46
CA TYR A 64 -3.71 -0.61 -6.34
C TYR A 64 -2.78 0.23 -7.19
N CYS A 65 -1.49 -0.08 -7.14
CA CYS A 65 -0.49 0.48 -8.04
C CYS A 65 -0.17 -0.56 -9.11
N THR A 66 -0.78 -0.41 -10.29
CA THR A 66 -0.75 -1.42 -11.36
C THR A 66 0.19 -1.06 -12.50
N ALA A 67 0.51 0.22 -12.67
CA ALA A 67 1.28 0.71 -13.81
C ALA A 67 2.11 1.95 -13.46
N GLU A 68 2.98 2.36 -14.39
CA GLU A 68 3.70 3.62 -14.27
C GLU A 68 2.78 4.82 -14.50
N ARG A 69 1.93 4.72 -15.53
CA ARG A 69 0.92 5.73 -15.85
C ARG A 69 -0.40 5.09 -16.30
N ILE A 70 -1.50 5.81 -16.10
CA ILE A 70 -2.81 5.48 -16.67
C ILE A 70 -3.26 6.64 -17.57
N ASN A 71 -3.69 6.30 -18.78
CA ASN A 71 -4.28 7.29 -19.68
C ASN A 71 -5.72 7.61 -19.25
N LEU A 72 -5.85 8.65 -18.43
CA LEU A 72 -7.14 9.11 -17.90
C LEU A 72 -8.11 9.62 -18.97
N LYS A 73 -7.60 10.11 -20.11
CA LYS A 73 -8.45 10.67 -21.18
C LYS A 73 -9.24 9.58 -21.88
N ASP A 74 -8.57 8.49 -22.23
CA ASP A 74 -9.22 7.37 -22.90
C ASP A 74 -10.05 6.54 -21.93
N LEU A 75 -9.60 6.43 -20.67
CA LEU A 75 -10.41 5.87 -19.59
C LEU A 75 -11.71 6.67 -19.37
N TYR A 76 -11.66 8.00 -19.30
CA TYR A 76 -12.84 8.85 -19.15
C TYR A 76 -13.85 8.68 -20.29
N LYS A 77 -13.37 8.59 -21.54
CA LYS A 77 -14.24 8.31 -22.70
C LYS A 77 -14.91 6.95 -22.58
N ASN A 78 -14.16 5.92 -22.16
CA ASN A 78 -14.70 4.58 -22.02
C ASN A 78 -15.70 4.47 -20.86
N ILE A 79 -15.41 5.11 -19.73
CA ILE A 79 -16.30 5.17 -18.56
C ILE A 79 -17.64 5.82 -18.94
N ASN A 80 -17.61 6.93 -19.68
CA ASN A 80 -18.84 7.58 -20.16
C ASN A 80 -19.64 6.76 -21.19
N GLN A 81 -19.01 5.78 -21.83
CA GLN A 81 -19.69 4.86 -22.76
C GLN A 81 -20.31 3.66 -22.04
N ASN A 82 -19.92 3.39 -20.80
CA ASN A 82 -20.38 2.25 -20.02
C ASN A 82 -21.51 2.69 -19.07
N GLU A 83 -22.69 2.08 -19.19
CA GLU A 83 -23.87 2.40 -18.35
C GLU A 83 -23.71 2.02 -16.86
N ILE A 84 -22.65 1.29 -16.51
CA ILE A 84 -22.35 0.89 -15.13
C ILE A 84 -21.86 2.09 -14.29
N PHE A 85 -21.29 3.10 -14.94
CA PHE A 85 -20.78 4.30 -14.26
C PHE A 85 -21.83 5.40 -14.32
N ASN A 86 -22.28 5.85 -13.16
CA ASN A 86 -23.31 6.88 -13.05
C ASN A 86 -22.74 8.29 -13.23
N LYS A 87 -21.51 8.53 -12.77
CA LYS A 87 -20.84 9.84 -12.85
C LYS A 87 -19.35 9.66 -13.03
N ALA A 88 -18.76 10.38 -13.98
CA ALA A 88 -17.32 10.52 -14.11
C ALA A 88 -16.94 11.99 -14.16
N THR A 89 -15.89 12.40 -13.45
CA THR A 89 -15.44 13.79 -13.41
C THR A 89 -13.93 13.86 -13.27
N MET A 90 -13.30 14.65 -14.14
CA MET A 90 -11.86 14.92 -14.10
C MET A 90 -11.59 16.06 -13.10
N TYR A 91 -10.63 15.86 -12.21
CA TYR A 91 -10.17 16.84 -11.22
C TYR A 91 -8.68 17.09 -11.42
N PHE A 92 -8.30 18.37 -11.55
CA PHE A 92 -6.92 18.83 -11.68
C PHE A 92 -6.08 18.20 -12.82
N GLY A 93 -6.72 17.45 -13.74
CA GLY A 93 -6.04 16.77 -14.85
C GLY A 93 -5.29 15.49 -14.47
N GLU A 94 -5.11 15.23 -13.17
CA GLU A 94 -4.33 14.11 -12.63
C GLU A 94 -5.19 13.09 -11.87
N CYS A 95 -6.44 13.45 -11.54
CA CYS A 95 -7.37 12.60 -10.81
C CYS A 95 -8.70 12.47 -11.57
N LEU A 96 -9.07 11.25 -11.92
CA LEU A 96 -10.38 10.92 -12.48
C LEU A 96 -11.24 10.25 -11.42
N TYR A 97 -12.34 10.90 -11.05
CA TYR A 97 -13.37 10.32 -10.21
C TYR A 97 -14.39 9.57 -11.05
N ALA A 98 -14.78 8.38 -10.61
CA ALA A 98 -15.89 7.62 -11.15
C ALA A 98 -16.75 7.05 -10.02
N SER A 99 -18.07 7.22 -10.12
CA SER A 99 -19.04 6.63 -9.20
C SER A 99 -19.78 5.50 -9.89
N ILE A 100 -19.74 4.32 -9.30
CA ILE A 100 -20.43 3.11 -9.76
C ILE A 100 -21.64 2.87 -8.86
N ARG A 101 -22.79 2.51 -9.43
CA ARG A 101 -23.91 1.94 -8.65
C ARG A 101 -23.98 0.45 -8.94
N LEU A 102 -23.91 -0.37 -7.90
CA LEU A 102 -24.14 -1.80 -8.04
C LEU A 102 -25.36 -2.22 -7.21
N PRO A 103 -26.23 -3.07 -7.76
CA PRO A 103 -27.28 -3.70 -6.99
C PRO A 103 -26.64 -4.73 -6.06
N ILE A 104 -26.70 -4.49 -4.75
CA ILE A 104 -26.24 -5.47 -3.75
C ILE A 104 -27.38 -6.43 -3.40
N SER A 105 -28.61 -5.93 -3.40
CA SER A 105 -29.83 -6.66 -3.06
C SER A 105 -30.96 -6.20 -4.00
N PRO A 106 -32.04 -6.99 -4.20
CA PRO A 106 -33.13 -6.64 -5.12
C PRO A 106 -33.77 -5.26 -4.88
N ASN A 107 -33.62 -4.72 -3.66
CA ASN A 107 -34.17 -3.42 -3.25
C ASN A 107 -33.10 -2.44 -2.72
N GLU A 108 -31.80 -2.77 -2.77
CA GLU A 108 -30.73 -1.89 -2.29
C GLU A 108 -29.63 -1.72 -3.35
N GLU A 109 -29.55 -0.50 -3.86
CA GLU A 109 -28.44 -0.01 -4.67
C GLU A 109 -27.45 0.72 -3.78
N GLN A 110 -26.17 0.32 -3.83
CA GLN A 110 -25.11 1.05 -3.17
C GLN A 110 -24.22 1.72 -4.20
N SER A 111 -23.93 3.00 -3.95
CA SER A 111 -22.92 3.75 -4.71
C SER A 111 -21.52 3.48 -4.14
N PHE A 112 -20.57 3.31 -5.05
CA PHE A 112 -19.17 3.13 -4.77
C PHE A 112 -18.36 4.16 -5.51
N ASP A 113 -17.31 4.66 -4.86
CA ASP A 113 -16.47 5.73 -5.38
C ASP A 113 -15.11 5.17 -5.78
N ILE A 114 -14.64 5.53 -6.97
CA ILE A 114 -13.35 5.10 -7.48
C ILE A 114 -12.59 6.33 -7.95
N PHE A 115 -11.31 6.37 -7.60
CA PHE A 115 -10.38 7.42 -7.97
C PHE A 115 -9.25 6.80 -8.78
N TYR A 116 -9.06 7.27 -10.00
CA TYR A 116 -7.94 6.89 -10.85
C TYR A 116 -6.95 8.05 -10.91
N TYR A 117 -5.69 7.75 -10.73
CA TYR A 117 -4.60 8.71 -10.80
C TYR A 117 -3.74 8.48 -12.04
N ASP A 118 -3.25 9.56 -12.63
CA ASP A 118 -2.43 9.53 -13.83
C ASP A 118 -1.10 8.77 -13.62
N TYR A 119 -0.55 8.78 -12.41
CA TYR A 119 0.66 8.07 -11.99
C TYR A 119 0.46 6.57 -11.74
N GLY A 120 -0.61 5.98 -12.28
CA GLY A 120 -0.76 4.52 -12.35
C GLY A 120 -1.36 3.87 -11.11
N VAL A 121 -2.05 4.65 -10.28
CA VAL A 121 -2.68 4.17 -9.03
C VAL A 121 -4.19 4.33 -9.12
N VAL A 122 -4.92 3.34 -8.62
CA VAL A 122 -6.38 3.38 -8.49
C VAL A 122 -6.79 3.11 -7.05
N VAL A 123 -7.73 3.90 -6.53
CA VAL A 123 -8.27 3.77 -5.18
C VAL A 123 -9.77 3.51 -5.26
N CYS A 124 -10.21 2.41 -4.66
CA CYS A 124 -11.57 1.91 -4.64
C CYS A 124 -12.16 2.10 -3.24
N TRP A 125 -13.32 2.73 -3.12
CA TRP A 125 -14.04 2.94 -1.86
C TRP A 125 -15.31 2.10 -1.81
N GLY A 126 -15.38 1.23 -0.80
CA GLY A 126 -16.52 0.37 -0.49
C GLY A 126 -16.64 -0.86 -1.38
N LEU A 127 -15.84 -0.99 -2.45
CA LEU A 127 -15.93 -2.14 -3.35
C LEU A 127 -15.51 -3.45 -2.67
N GLN A 128 -16.13 -4.54 -3.14
CA GLN A 128 -15.73 -5.90 -2.80
C GLN A 128 -14.65 -6.40 -3.76
N GLN A 129 -13.82 -7.34 -3.30
CA GLN A 129 -12.67 -7.86 -4.04
C GLN A 129 -12.99 -8.41 -5.44
N ASN A 130 -14.17 -9.00 -5.61
CA ASN A 130 -14.63 -9.51 -6.90
C ASN A 130 -14.83 -8.36 -7.91
N ASN A 131 -15.45 -7.27 -7.45
CA ASN A 131 -15.72 -6.09 -8.29
C ASN A 131 -14.43 -5.32 -8.57
N GLU A 132 -13.53 -5.22 -7.58
CA GLU A 132 -12.19 -4.63 -7.75
C GLU A 132 -11.44 -5.33 -8.88
N THR A 133 -11.47 -6.67 -8.93
CA THR A 133 -10.80 -7.45 -9.99
C THR A 133 -11.36 -7.14 -11.38
N VAL A 134 -12.67 -6.93 -11.50
CA VAL A 134 -13.30 -6.53 -12.77
C VAL A 134 -12.83 -5.14 -13.19
N VAL A 135 -12.81 -4.18 -12.25
CA VAL A 135 -12.33 -2.81 -12.50
C VAL A 135 -10.87 -2.83 -12.97
N LEU A 136 -10.00 -3.59 -12.29
CA LEU A 136 -8.58 -3.72 -12.65
C LEU A 136 -8.41 -4.36 -14.04
N ASN A 137 -9.23 -5.35 -14.39
CA ASN A 137 -9.17 -5.95 -15.73
C ASN A 137 -9.60 -4.98 -16.84
N HIS A 138 -10.56 -4.10 -16.57
CA HIS A 138 -10.90 -3.01 -17.49
C HIS A 138 -9.78 -1.98 -17.58
N LEU A 139 -9.17 -1.63 -16.44
CA LEU A 139 -8.09 -0.64 -16.35
C LEU A 139 -6.85 -1.05 -17.17
N LYS A 140 -6.55 -2.35 -17.24
CA LYS A 140 -5.43 -2.89 -18.05
C LYS A 140 -5.41 -2.40 -19.49
N LYS A 141 -6.52 -2.01 -20.11
CA LYS A 141 -6.49 -1.51 -21.51
C LYS A 141 -5.91 -0.09 -21.63
N PHE A 142 -5.83 0.64 -20.52
CA PHE A 142 -5.47 2.07 -20.47
C PHE A 142 -4.16 2.34 -19.72
N GLU A 143 -3.50 1.29 -19.22
CA GLU A 143 -2.23 1.38 -18.50
C GLU A 143 -1.04 1.45 -19.47
N GLU A 144 -0.12 2.37 -19.17
CA GLU A 144 1.18 2.52 -19.80
C GLU A 144 2.27 1.95 -18.87
N ASN A 145 3.17 1.13 -19.42
CA ASN A 145 4.22 0.43 -18.67
C ASN A 145 3.67 -0.35 -17.46
N LYS A 146 2.92 -1.41 -17.77
CA LYS A 146 2.27 -2.27 -16.77
C LYS A 146 3.30 -2.99 -15.91
N TYR A 147 2.97 -3.10 -14.62
CA TYR A 147 3.74 -3.93 -13.72
C TYR A 147 3.32 -5.39 -13.84
N GLU A 148 4.30 -6.28 -13.65
CA GLU A 148 4.02 -7.71 -13.56
C GLU A 148 3.11 -8.00 -12.36
N VAL A 149 2.28 -9.04 -12.44
CA VAL A 149 1.28 -9.37 -11.41
C VAL A 149 1.91 -9.53 -10.01
N GLY A 150 3.18 -9.92 -9.92
CA GLY A 150 3.93 -10.04 -8.65
C GLY A 150 4.51 -8.73 -8.10
N LYS A 151 4.47 -7.64 -8.86
CA LYS A 151 4.97 -6.30 -8.48
C LYS A 151 3.86 -5.28 -8.29
N VAL A 152 2.61 -5.69 -8.46
CA VAL A 152 1.45 -4.84 -8.19
C VAL A 152 1.36 -4.64 -6.67
N GLU A 153 1.60 -3.41 -6.23
CA GLU A 153 1.46 -3.05 -4.83
C GLU A 153 -0.02 -2.80 -4.51
N VAL A 154 -0.47 -3.41 -3.43
CA VAL A 154 -1.84 -3.28 -2.93
C VAL A 154 -1.81 -2.82 -1.49
N GLU A 155 -2.69 -1.88 -1.16
CA GLU A 155 -2.89 -1.39 0.20
C GLU A 155 -4.37 -1.39 0.53
N SER A 156 -4.72 -1.86 1.73
CA SER A 156 -6.09 -2.12 2.14
C SER A 156 -6.36 -1.45 3.48
N PHE A 157 -7.25 -0.48 3.47
CA PHE A 157 -7.74 0.23 4.63
C PHE A 157 -9.21 -0.11 4.89
N ARG A 158 -9.67 0.24 6.09
CA ARG A 158 -11.09 0.26 6.44
C ARG A 158 -11.49 1.69 6.72
N TYR A 159 -12.71 2.07 6.38
CA TYR A 159 -13.25 3.40 6.71
C TYR A 159 -14.58 3.28 7.42
N GLY A 160 -14.81 4.15 8.40
CA GLY A 160 -16.05 4.26 9.15
C GLY A 160 -16.48 5.72 9.27
N ILE A 161 -17.79 5.96 9.23
CA ILE A 161 -18.34 7.31 9.42
C ILE A 161 -18.67 7.50 10.90
N VAL A 162 -18.12 8.55 11.50
CA VAL A 162 -18.24 8.88 12.93
C VAL A 162 -18.71 10.32 13.06
N ARG A 163 -19.38 10.67 14.15
CA ARG A 163 -19.76 12.07 14.41
C ARG A 163 -18.64 12.91 15.00
N GLU A 164 -17.53 12.28 15.37
CA GLU A 164 -16.35 12.91 15.99
C GLU A 164 -15.35 13.39 14.93
N ASN A 165 -14.22 13.93 15.40
CA ASN A 165 -13.16 14.41 14.53
C ASN A 165 -12.58 13.28 13.66
N PRO A 166 -12.24 13.56 12.39
CA PRO A 166 -11.63 12.57 11.52
C PRO A 166 -10.28 12.14 12.09
N MET A 167 -10.05 10.83 12.15
CA MET A 167 -8.84 10.23 12.72
C MET A 167 -8.46 8.99 11.92
N VAL A 168 -7.16 8.77 11.75
CA VAL A 168 -6.63 7.54 11.15
C VAL A 168 -5.92 6.75 12.24
N LEU A 169 -6.37 5.53 12.50
CA LEU A 169 -5.80 4.65 13.54
C LEU A 169 -5.77 3.21 13.05
N ASN A 170 -4.58 2.60 13.01
CA ASN A 170 -4.38 1.18 12.67
C ASN A 170 -5.14 0.75 11.39
N ASP A 171 -4.88 1.45 10.29
CA ASP A 171 -5.51 1.25 8.98
C ASP A 171 -7.03 1.47 8.94
N ILE A 172 -7.60 2.06 9.99
CA ILE A 172 -9.00 2.48 10.07
C ILE A 172 -9.07 4.00 9.94
N ILE A 173 -9.81 4.46 8.94
CA ILE A 173 -10.03 5.85 8.60
C ILE A 173 -11.41 6.24 9.11
N TYR A 174 -11.46 7.06 10.16
CA TYR A 174 -12.68 7.65 10.66
C TYR A 174 -12.94 8.97 9.96
N LEU A 175 -14.10 9.07 9.32
CA LEU A 175 -14.55 10.27 8.61
C LEU A 175 -15.74 10.88 9.31
N ASN A 176 -15.77 12.21 9.40
CA ASN A 176 -16.92 12.94 9.94
C ASN A 176 -18.08 13.06 8.93
N THR A 177 -17.73 13.16 7.64
CA THR A 177 -18.67 13.29 6.53
C THR A 177 -18.29 12.38 5.38
N GLU A 178 -19.28 11.95 4.60
CA GLU A 178 -19.07 11.19 3.37
C GLU A 178 -18.80 12.11 2.16
N ASP A 179 -18.18 13.26 2.41
CA ASP A 179 -17.91 14.24 1.36
C ASP A 179 -16.89 13.71 0.37
N PHE A 180 -17.20 13.87 -0.91
CA PHE A 180 -16.32 13.52 -2.02
C PHE A 180 -14.91 14.10 -1.84
N PHE A 181 -14.80 15.36 -1.42
CA PHE A 181 -13.51 16.03 -1.28
C PHE A 181 -12.63 15.38 -0.20
N ASN A 182 -13.22 14.96 0.93
CA ASN A 182 -12.50 14.24 1.98
C ASN A 182 -11.98 12.89 1.46
N LYS A 183 -12.82 12.13 0.76
CA LYS A 183 -12.41 10.88 0.09
C LYS A 183 -11.29 11.12 -0.93
N MET A 184 -11.37 12.19 -1.72
CA MET A 184 -10.35 12.54 -2.72
C MET A 184 -8.99 12.87 -2.08
N VAL A 185 -8.98 13.71 -1.02
CA VAL A 185 -7.74 14.08 -0.32
C VAL A 185 -7.07 12.85 0.30
N ILE A 186 -7.87 11.99 0.95
CA ILE A 186 -7.36 10.74 1.55
C ILE A 186 -6.88 9.77 0.48
N SER A 187 -7.63 9.63 -0.62
CA SER A 187 -7.22 8.79 -1.75
C SER A 187 -5.89 9.24 -2.34
N ASN A 188 -5.65 10.55 -2.42
CA ASN A 188 -4.39 11.08 -2.92
C ASN A 188 -3.22 10.76 -1.97
N ALA A 189 -3.44 10.87 -0.66
CA ALA A 189 -2.44 10.50 0.33
C ALA A 189 -2.10 8.99 0.27
N ILE A 190 -3.12 8.14 0.21
CA ILE A 190 -2.95 6.69 0.07
C ILE A 190 -2.24 6.35 -1.25
N ALA A 191 -2.67 6.96 -2.36
CA ALA A 191 -2.11 6.64 -3.66
C ALA A 191 -0.63 7.05 -3.77
N GLN A 192 -0.23 8.15 -3.13
CA GLN A 192 1.18 8.52 -2.98
C GLN A 192 1.94 7.50 -2.11
N SER A 193 1.34 7.02 -1.02
CA SER A 193 1.92 5.98 -0.15
C SER A 193 2.22 4.70 -0.93
N VAL A 194 1.24 4.14 -1.64
CA VAL A 194 1.43 2.91 -2.45
C VAL A 194 2.49 3.10 -3.54
N LYS A 195 2.56 4.29 -4.14
CA LYS A 195 3.57 4.57 -5.16
C LYS A 195 4.98 4.63 -4.57
N LEU A 196 5.14 5.20 -3.37
CA LEU A 196 6.41 5.21 -2.65
C LEU A 196 6.84 3.79 -2.28
N ASP A 197 5.92 2.96 -1.76
CA ASP A 197 6.16 1.53 -1.51
C ASP A 197 6.74 0.81 -2.75
N TYR A 198 6.18 1.09 -3.93
CA TYR A 198 6.67 0.54 -5.18
C TYR A 198 8.11 1.00 -5.50
N PHE A 199 8.40 2.29 -5.34
CA PHE A 199 9.75 2.81 -5.57
C PHE A 199 10.77 2.28 -4.57
N GLU A 200 10.40 2.14 -3.30
CA GLU A 200 11.25 1.52 -2.28
C GLU A 200 11.59 0.08 -2.64
N ASN A 201 10.60 -0.69 -3.13
CA ASN A 201 10.84 -2.05 -3.60
C ASN A 201 11.79 -2.10 -4.80
N LEU A 202 11.68 -1.16 -5.74
CA LEU A 202 12.63 -1.03 -6.85
C LEU A 202 14.04 -0.67 -6.38
N VAL A 203 14.14 0.25 -5.42
CA VAL A 203 15.44 0.64 -4.83
C VAL A 203 16.05 -0.56 -4.12
N ASP A 204 15.31 -1.25 -3.26
CA ASP A 204 15.79 -2.43 -2.54
C ASP A 204 16.31 -3.51 -3.50
N MET A 205 15.57 -3.81 -4.58
CA MET A 205 16.02 -4.76 -5.61
C MET A 205 17.31 -4.32 -6.29
N THR A 206 17.46 -3.02 -6.56
CA THR A 206 18.67 -2.48 -7.18
C THR A 206 19.85 -2.55 -6.22
N VAL A 207 19.64 -2.22 -4.95
CA VAL A 207 20.67 -2.35 -3.91
C VAL A 207 21.09 -3.80 -3.79
N ASP A 208 20.16 -4.76 -3.70
CA ASP A 208 20.48 -6.19 -3.65
C ASP A 208 21.30 -6.66 -4.85
N THR A 209 20.99 -6.19 -6.07
CA THR A 209 21.76 -6.53 -7.28
C THR A 209 23.17 -5.92 -7.26
N VAL A 210 23.37 -4.81 -6.56
CA VAL A 210 24.65 -4.09 -6.53
C VAL A 210 25.51 -4.47 -5.31
N LYS A 211 24.95 -5.16 -4.31
CA LYS A 211 25.65 -5.55 -3.07
C LYS A 211 26.84 -6.49 -3.31
N ASP A 212 26.78 -7.36 -4.31
CA ASP A 212 27.80 -8.39 -4.58
C ASP A 212 28.87 -7.94 -5.60
N LEU A 213 28.61 -6.85 -6.34
CA LEU A 213 29.57 -6.28 -7.29
C LEU A 213 30.93 -5.90 -6.67
N PRO A 214 31.00 -5.35 -5.44
CA PRO A 214 32.28 -5.08 -4.79
C PRO A 214 33.10 -6.35 -4.48
N GLU A 215 32.45 -7.45 -4.07
CA GLU A 215 33.14 -8.72 -3.75
C GLU A 215 33.65 -9.42 -5.02
N GLU A 216 32.91 -9.38 -6.13
CA GLU A 216 33.40 -9.87 -7.44
C GLU A 216 34.58 -9.04 -7.94
N VAL A 217 34.56 -7.71 -7.75
CA VAL A 217 35.65 -6.81 -8.14
C VAL A 217 36.90 -7.02 -7.28
N GLU A 218 36.74 -7.33 -6.00
CA GLU A 218 37.84 -7.64 -5.07
C GLU A 218 38.47 -9.02 -5.36
N ASN A 219 37.67 -10.01 -5.78
CA ASN A 219 38.14 -11.38 -6.07
C ASN A 219 38.68 -11.57 -7.51
N GLU A 220 38.11 -10.92 -8.55
CA GLU A 220 38.49 -11.16 -9.95
C GLU A 220 39.53 -10.17 -10.52
N GLY A 221 39.81 -9.05 -9.84
CA GLY A 221 40.90 -8.13 -10.18
C GLY A 221 40.84 -7.46 -11.56
N LYS A 222 39.75 -7.64 -12.34
CA LYS A 222 39.54 -6.97 -13.63
C LYS A 222 38.13 -6.40 -13.73
N VAL A 223 38.06 -5.07 -13.77
CA VAL A 223 36.82 -4.31 -13.90
C VAL A 223 36.32 -4.38 -15.34
N GLY A 224 35.43 -5.32 -15.64
CA GLY A 224 34.77 -5.40 -16.96
C GLY A 224 33.69 -4.32 -17.17
N LYS A 225 33.11 -3.77 -16.09
CA LYS A 225 32.08 -2.72 -16.13
C LYS A 225 32.60 -1.46 -15.46
N THR A 226 32.88 -0.44 -16.26
CA THR A 226 33.47 0.82 -15.76
C THR A 226 32.41 1.59 -14.97
N ARG A 227 32.78 2.47 -14.02
CA ARG A 227 31.86 3.38 -13.29
C ARG A 227 30.80 4.05 -14.17
N LYS A 228 31.11 4.29 -15.45
CA LYS A 228 30.18 4.84 -16.46
C LYS A 228 29.02 3.91 -16.79
N ASP A 229 29.20 2.59 -16.75
CA ASP A 229 28.14 1.60 -17.01
C ASP A 229 27.25 1.43 -15.78
N ILE A 230 27.83 1.55 -14.58
CA ILE A 230 27.08 1.60 -13.32
C ILE A 230 26.22 2.88 -13.27
N LEU A 231 26.79 4.05 -13.58
CA LEU A 231 26.02 5.30 -13.70
C LEU A 231 24.97 5.27 -14.81
N LYS A 232 25.20 4.51 -15.90
CA LYS A 232 24.20 4.32 -16.96
C LYS A 232 23.07 3.38 -16.57
N LEU A 233 23.32 2.37 -15.71
CA LEU A 233 22.25 1.53 -15.17
C LEU A 233 21.40 2.30 -14.16
N VAL A 234 22.03 3.10 -13.31
CA VAL A 234 21.33 3.98 -12.35
C VAL A 234 20.60 5.11 -13.08
N GLY A 235 21.15 5.60 -14.19
CA GLY A 235 20.56 6.67 -15.01
C GLY A 235 19.60 6.22 -16.11
N LYS A 236 19.36 4.91 -16.27
CA LYS A 236 18.27 4.36 -17.09
C LYS A 236 17.07 4.07 -16.19
N LEU A 237 16.53 5.15 -15.65
CA LEU A 237 15.15 5.24 -15.18
C LEU A 237 14.27 5.64 -16.36
#